data_AF-A0A7I4KN28-F1
#
_entry.id   AF-A0A7I4KN28-F1
#
_cell.length_a   1.000
_cell.length_b   1.000
_cell.length_c   1.000
_cell.angle_alpha   90.00
_cell.angle_beta   90.00
_cell.angle_gamma   90.00
#
_symmetry.space_group_name_H-M   'P 1'
#
loop_
_entity.id
_entity.type
_entity.pdbx_description
1 polymer ?
#
loop_
_entity_poly.entity_id
_entity_poly.type
_entity_poly.pdbx_seq_one_letter_code
_entity_poly.pdbx_strand_id
1 'polypeptide(L)'
;MLFSLLVSKVNTLSKEEIGACCSPTLTVFKTVKYPTSRITLVGDIEQLWLKNLAKVTMGTSIRFEGLNDGISAPRCTVKLQPSSNKKFVAEINGTKVSEHISVWKLLGTLTSLYPTASEHADICTHMDYWLQLIDDVLLNRRSENNLCRQMSIALSHHDYLVPNVAATLVDVLAYSVIRKQSYYSNNVELWLLRMDKLFCRCNRTSNFVVDLT
;
A
#
# COMPACT_ATOMS: atom_id res chain seq x y z
N MET A 1 36.10 25.26 3.57
CA MET A 1 35.42 24.49 2.51
C MET A 1 36.32 23.33 2.13
N LEU A 2 35.92 22.10 2.47
CA LEU A 2 36.60 20.88 2.08
C LEU A 2 35.51 19.88 1.71
N PHE A 3 35.45 19.53 0.43
CA PHE A 3 34.59 18.48 -0.09
C PHE A 3 35.22 17.13 0.22
N SER A 4 34.48 16.28 0.92
CA SER A 4 34.83 14.87 1.11
C SER A 4 33.90 14.03 0.24
N LEU A 5 34.43 13.51 -0.87
CA LEU A 5 33.78 12.50 -1.70
C LEU A 5 33.81 11.16 -0.94
N LEU A 6 32.68 10.76 -0.36
CA LEU A 6 32.50 9.42 0.19
C LEU A 6 32.18 8.48 -0.96
N VAL A 7 33.15 7.63 -1.28
CA VAL A 7 32.99 6.46 -2.14
C VAL A 7 31.94 5.56 -1.50
N SER A 8 30.77 5.46 -2.13
CA SER A 8 29.77 4.45 -1.76
C SER A 8 30.29 3.09 -2.20
N LYS A 9 30.39 2.15 -1.26
CA LYS A 9 30.39 0.73 -1.60
C LYS A 9 29.02 0.41 -2.17
N VAL A 10 28.95 0.31 -3.50
CA VAL A 10 27.86 -0.37 -4.19
C VAL A 10 27.94 -1.82 -3.76
N ASN A 11 27.15 -2.20 -2.74
CA ASN A 11 26.77 -3.59 -2.60
C ASN A 11 26.02 -3.93 -3.90
N THR A 12 26.65 -4.76 -4.70
CA THR A 12 26.08 -5.34 -5.91
C THR A 12 24.79 -6.06 -5.53
N LEU A 13 23.64 -5.38 -5.66
CA LEU A 13 22.43 -6.07 -6.03
C LEU A 13 22.71 -6.63 -7.42
N SER A 14 22.63 -7.96 -7.52
CA SER A 14 22.74 -8.68 -8.77
C SER A 14 21.95 -7.96 -9.85
N LYS A 15 22.58 -7.79 -11.02
CA LYS A 15 21.90 -7.55 -12.29
C LYS A 15 20.97 -8.75 -12.54
N GLU A 16 19.81 -8.78 -11.89
CA GLU A 16 18.68 -9.50 -12.45
C GLU A 16 18.12 -8.56 -13.50
N GLU A 17 18.39 -8.90 -14.75
CA GLU A 17 17.59 -8.42 -15.87
C GLU A 17 16.13 -8.55 -15.47
N ILE A 18 15.36 -7.47 -15.63
CA ILE A 18 13.91 -7.47 -15.44
C ILE A 18 13.34 -8.41 -16.50
N GLY A 19 13.32 -9.71 -16.18
CA GLY A 19 12.76 -10.72 -17.05
C GLY A 19 11.26 -10.49 -17.14
N ALA A 20 10.69 -10.72 -18.32
CA ALA A 20 9.27 -10.51 -18.63
C ALA A 20 8.28 -11.35 -17.79
N CYS A 21 8.74 -12.05 -16.75
CA CYS A 21 7.96 -12.94 -15.90
C CYS A 21 8.33 -12.83 -14.41
N CYS A 22 8.72 -11.65 -13.92
CA CYS A 22 8.85 -11.44 -12.48
C CYS A 22 7.50 -11.68 -11.80
N SER A 23 7.52 -12.52 -10.76
CA SER A 23 6.34 -12.73 -9.93
C SER A 23 5.90 -11.40 -9.32
N PRO A 24 4.61 -11.05 -9.36
CA PRO A 24 4.13 -9.84 -8.71
C PRO A 24 4.51 -9.86 -7.22
N THR A 25 5.11 -8.77 -6.75
CA THR A 25 5.51 -8.59 -5.34
C THR A 25 5.11 -7.22 -4.82
N LEU A 26 5.09 -7.08 -3.49
CA LEU A 26 4.95 -5.80 -2.81
C LEU A 26 6.33 -5.27 -2.43
N THR A 27 6.48 -3.95 -2.52
CA THR A 27 7.68 -3.28 -2.05
C THR A 27 7.74 -3.32 -0.53
N VAL A 28 8.92 -3.59 0.01
CA VAL A 28 9.16 -3.58 1.46
C VAL A 28 10.23 -2.53 1.75
N PHE A 29 9.80 -1.30 2.05
CA PHE A 29 10.70 -0.24 2.49
C PHE A 29 11.14 -0.45 3.93
N LYS A 30 12.35 0.02 4.26
CA LYS A 30 12.84 -0.04 5.64
C LYS A 30 11.92 0.77 6.55
N THR A 31 11.43 0.13 7.60
CA THR A 31 10.60 0.77 8.61
C THR A 31 11.45 1.45 9.67
N VAL A 32 11.07 2.68 10.03
CA VAL A 32 11.53 3.31 11.26
C VAL A 32 10.75 2.68 12.42
N LYS A 33 11.41 2.45 13.57
CA LYS A 33 10.73 1.94 14.76
C LYS A 33 9.64 2.94 15.17
N TYR A 34 8.38 2.59 14.95
CA TYR A 34 7.26 3.33 15.53
C TYR A 34 7.10 2.90 16.99
N PRO A 35 7.11 3.84 17.95
CA PRO A 35 6.86 3.54 19.37
C PRO A 35 5.39 3.22 19.66
N THR A 36 4.53 3.18 18.63
CA THR A 36 3.08 3.05 18.78
C THR A 36 2.65 1.59 18.66
N SER A 37 2.07 1.06 19.73
CA SER A 37 1.51 -0.29 19.78
C SER A 37 0.05 -0.37 19.31
N ARG A 38 -0.68 0.76 19.26
CA ARG A 38 -2.09 0.79 18.90
C ARG A 38 -2.50 2.04 18.11
N ILE A 39 -3.29 1.84 17.07
CA ILE A 39 -3.99 2.90 16.31
C ILE A 39 -5.46 2.56 16.28
N THR A 40 -6.33 3.54 16.52
CA THR A 40 -7.78 3.36 16.37
C THR A 40 -8.26 4.12 15.14
N LEU A 41 -8.86 3.44 14.18
CA LEU A 41 -9.51 4.05 13.02
C LEU A 41 -11.00 4.12 13.28
N VAL A 42 -11.51 5.35 13.36
CA VAL A 42 -12.92 5.66 13.57
C VAL A 42 -13.53 6.09 12.23
N GLY A 43 -14.61 5.43 11.80
CA GLY A 43 -15.30 5.81 10.56
C GLY A 43 -15.98 4.64 9.88
N ASP A 44 -16.15 4.75 8.56
CA ASP A 44 -16.65 3.65 7.74
C ASP A 44 -15.56 2.57 7.57
N ILE A 45 -15.73 1.46 8.27
CA ILE A 45 -14.81 0.31 8.27
C ILE A 45 -15.01 -0.61 7.07
N GLU A 46 -16.07 -0.40 6.26
CA GLU A 46 -16.35 -1.23 5.09
C GLU A 46 -15.53 -0.82 3.88
N GLN A 47 -14.78 0.28 3.98
CA GLN A 47 -13.95 0.81 2.91
C GLN A 47 -12.99 -0.27 2.38
N LEU A 48 -13.07 -0.49 1.07
CA LEU A 48 -12.38 -1.59 0.41
C LEU A 48 -10.84 -1.49 0.51
N TRP A 49 -10.31 -0.27 0.63
CA TRP A 49 -8.88 -0.06 0.82
C TRP A 49 -8.38 -0.54 2.16
N LEU A 50 -9.18 -0.47 3.24
CA LEU A 50 -8.82 -1.05 4.54
C LEU A 50 -8.74 -2.57 4.45
N LYS A 51 -9.72 -3.20 3.80
CA LYS A 51 -9.76 -4.66 3.59
C LYS A 51 -8.57 -5.13 2.75
N ASN A 52 -8.25 -4.42 1.67
CA ASN A 52 -7.10 -4.74 0.83
C ASN A 52 -5.78 -4.53 1.56
N LEU A 53 -5.65 -3.46 2.35
CA LEU A 53 -4.47 -3.23 3.17
C LEU A 53 -4.27 -4.31 4.25
N ALA A 54 -5.35 -4.77 4.89
CA ALA A 54 -5.30 -5.88 5.84
C ALA A 54 -4.88 -7.21 5.19
N LYS A 55 -5.31 -7.46 3.95
CA LYS A 55 -4.92 -8.66 3.19
C LYS A 55 -3.43 -8.68 2.84
N VAL A 56 -2.88 -7.56 2.36
CA VAL A 56 -1.45 -7.48 2.00
C VAL A 56 -0.52 -7.53 3.21
N THR A 57 -1.05 -7.27 4.40
CA THR A 57 -0.31 -7.33 5.67
C THR A 57 -0.47 -8.66 6.39
N MET A 58 -1.21 -9.62 5.81
CA MET A 58 -1.35 -10.97 6.36
C MET A 58 0.04 -11.64 6.39
N GLY A 59 0.46 -12.10 7.58
CA GLY A 59 1.81 -12.64 7.79
C GLY A 59 2.87 -11.61 8.20
N THR A 60 2.51 -10.33 8.33
CA THR A 60 3.37 -9.31 8.94
C THR A 60 3.07 -9.16 10.44
N SER A 61 3.84 -8.32 11.13
CA SER A 61 3.62 -8.02 12.55
C SER A 61 2.55 -6.96 12.82
N ILE A 62 1.72 -6.59 11.83
CA ILE A 62 0.68 -5.58 11.96
C ILE A 62 -0.69 -6.25 11.92
N ARG A 63 -1.49 -6.09 12.98
CA ARG A 63 -2.82 -6.67 13.08
C ARG A 63 -3.90 -5.61 12.87
N PHE A 64 -4.77 -5.83 11.90
CA PHE A 64 -6.04 -5.14 11.72
C PHE A 64 -7.13 -5.95 12.41
N GLU A 65 -7.58 -5.46 13.57
CA GLU A 65 -8.60 -6.12 14.41
C GLU A 65 -9.90 -6.32 13.60
N GLY A 66 -10.38 -7.56 13.53
CA GLY A 66 -11.59 -7.92 12.76
C GLY A 66 -11.36 -8.13 11.27
N LEU A 67 -10.14 -7.93 10.73
CA LEU A 67 -9.84 -8.15 9.31
C LEU A 67 -8.75 -9.19 9.06
N ASN A 68 -7.74 -9.30 9.91
CA ASN A 68 -6.67 -10.30 9.79
C ASN A 68 -6.27 -10.89 11.16
N ASP A 69 -7.27 -11.39 11.88
CA ASP A 69 -7.10 -12.03 13.19
C ASP A 69 -6.38 -13.38 13.06
N GLY A 70 -5.07 -13.36 13.28
CA GLY A 70 -4.23 -14.56 13.31
C GLY A 70 -2.82 -14.32 13.83
N ILE A 71 -2.52 -13.07 14.22
CA ILE A 71 -1.20 -12.65 14.70
C ILE A 71 -1.22 -12.68 16.23
N SER A 72 -0.50 -13.63 16.81
CA SER A 72 -0.44 -13.86 18.27
C SER A 72 0.32 -12.77 19.04
N ALA A 73 1.33 -12.15 18.41
CA ALA A 73 2.13 -11.07 19.00
C ALA A 73 2.38 -9.93 18.00
N PRO A 74 1.35 -9.11 17.69
CA PRO A 74 1.52 -8.00 16.76
C PRO A 74 2.40 -6.90 17.37
N ARG A 75 3.28 -6.31 16.56
CA ARG A 75 4.04 -5.10 16.91
C ARG A 75 3.13 -3.88 17.04
N CYS A 76 2.07 -3.83 16.22
CA CYS A 76 1.07 -2.78 16.28
C CYS A 76 -0.31 -3.36 15.94
N THR A 77 -1.33 -2.94 16.68
CA THR A 77 -2.73 -3.28 16.43
C THR A 77 -3.49 -2.06 15.92
N VAL A 78 -4.04 -2.16 14.71
CA VAL A 78 -4.99 -1.23 14.12
C VAL A 78 -6.40 -1.69 14.50
N LYS A 79 -7.01 -1.00 15.46
CA LYS A 79 -8.39 -1.23 15.87
C LYS A 79 -9.33 -0.47 14.93
N LEU A 80 -10.38 -1.13 14.48
CA LEU A 80 -11.45 -0.51 13.70
C LEU A 80 -12.64 -0.21 14.60
N GLN A 81 -13.09 1.04 14.61
CA GLN A 81 -14.26 1.47 15.37
C GLN A 81 -15.30 2.05 14.39
N PRO A 82 -16.41 1.34 14.15
CA PRO A 82 -17.46 1.87 13.28
C PRO A 82 -18.04 3.15 13.89
N SER A 83 -18.28 4.14 13.05
CA SER A 83 -18.94 5.38 13.45
C SER A 83 -20.13 5.66 12.53
N SER A 84 -21.24 6.08 13.13
CA SER A 84 -22.41 6.60 12.39
C SER A 84 -22.09 7.95 11.73
N ASN A 85 -21.05 8.65 12.19
CA ASN A 85 -20.53 9.83 11.54
C ASN A 85 -19.65 9.40 10.36
N LYS A 86 -19.97 9.85 9.14
CA LYS A 86 -19.19 9.57 7.92
C LYS A 86 -17.76 10.17 7.91
N LYS A 87 -17.31 10.77 9.01
CA LYS A 87 -15.98 11.35 9.12
C LYS A 87 -14.98 10.27 9.54
N PHE A 88 -14.00 10.03 8.68
CA PHE A 88 -12.89 9.13 8.94
C PHE A 88 -11.82 9.84 9.79
N VAL A 89 -11.41 9.22 10.89
CA VAL A 89 -10.41 9.76 11.83
C VAL A 89 -9.53 8.63 12.34
N ALA A 90 -8.21 8.81 12.33
CA ALA A 90 -7.27 7.97 13.05
C ALA A 90 -6.91 8.61 14.40
N GLU A 91 -6.98 7.83 15.48
CA GLU A 91 -6.53 8.20 16.81
C GLU A 91 -5.25 7.43 17.17
N ILE A 92 -4.19 8.16 17.48
CA ILE A 92 -2.83 7.66 17.70
C ILE A 92 -2.28 8.35 18.95
N ASN A 93 -2.04 7.61 20.03
CA ASN A 93 -1.52 8.16 21.29
C ASN A 93 -2.29 9.42 21.77
N GLY A 94 -3.62 9.43 21.62
CA GLY A 94 -4.49 10.56 21.98
C GLY A 94 -4.55 11.70 20.94
N THR A 95 -3.75 11.64 19.88
CA THR A 95 -3.78 12.60 18.76
C THR A 95 -4.74 12.13 17.68
N LYS A 96 -5.57 13.03 17.15
CA LYS A 96 -6.54 12.74 16.09
C LYS A 96 -6.07 13.28 14.74
N VAL A 97 -6.10 12.44 13.71
CA VAL A 97 -5.76 12.76 12.32
C VAL A 97 -6.96 12.45 11.44
N SER A 98 -7.51 13.44 10.75
CA SER A 98 -8.75 13.31 9.97
C SER A 98 -8.55 13.26 8.45
N GLU A 99 -7.33 13.48 7.96
CA GLU A 99 -7.05 13.50 6.53
C GLU A 99 -6.69 12.09 6.02
N HIS A 100 -7.37 11.61 4.97
CA HIS A 100 -7.12 10.28 4.41
C HIS A 100 -5.66 10.08 4.03
N ILE A 101 -5.06 11.04 3.31
CA ILE A 101 -3.67 10.95 2.84
C ILE A 101 -2.71 10.77 4.02
N SER A 102 -2.89 11.55 5.09
CA SER A 102 -2.07 11.47 6.30
C SER A 102 -2.21 10.10 6.99
N VAL A 103 -3.43 9.56 7.06
CA VAL A 103 -3.67 8.21 7.60
C VAL A 103 -3.09 7.12 6.71
N TRP A 104 -3.23 7.25 5.38
CA TRP A 104 -2.66 6.30 4.42
C TRP A 104 -1.14 6.26 4.49
N LYS A 105 -0.48 7.41 4.57
CA LYS A 105 0.97 7.47 4.77
C LYS A 105 1.36 6.77 6.06
N LEU A 106 0.68 7.07 7.17
CA LEU A 106 0.94 6.41 8.45
C LEU A 106 0.81 4.89 8.34
N LEU A 107 -0.31 4.38 7.80
CA LEU A 107 -0.51 2.94 7.64
C LEU A 107 0.48 2.33 6.64
N GLY A 108 0.80 3.03 5.55
CA GLY A 108 1.80 2.62 4.57
C GLY A 108 3.19 2.50 5.19
N THR A 109 3.59 3.45 6.04
CA THR A 109 4.88 3.38 6.74
C THR A 109 4.92 2.23 7.74
N LEU A 110 3.82 1.98 8.48
CA LEU A 110 3.73 0.83 9.39
C LEU A 110 3.80 -0.52 8.67
N THR A 111 3.27 -0.56 7.46
CA THR A 111 3.19 -1.78 6.63
C THR A 111 4.36 -1.91 5.67
N SER A 112 5.35 -1.01 5.72
CA SER A 112 6.52 -0.97 4.83
C SER A 112 6.19 -0.68 3.36
N LEU A 113 4.97 -0.24 3.03
CA LEU A 113 4.51 0.07 1.67
C LEU A 113 4.71 1.53 1.27
N TYR A 114 5.07 2.41 2.21
CA TYR A 114 5.41 3.81 1.99
C TYR A 114 6.79 4.10 2.59
N PRO A 115 7.73 4.71 1.84
CA PRO A 115 9.07 4.98 2.35
C PRO A 115 9.10 6.16 3.33
N THR A 116 10.07 6.15 4.25
CA THR A 116 10.35 7.27 5.16
C THR A 116 11.77 7.81 5.04
N ALA A 117 12.64 7.10 4.34
CA ALA A 117 14.04 7.50 4.16
C ALA A 117 14.13 8.59 3.08
N SER A 118 15.01 9.57 3.30
CA SER A 118 15.22 10.70 2.39
C SER A 118 15.76 10.28 1.02
N GLU A 119 16.42 9.12 0.94
CA GLU A 119 16.90 8.53 -0.32
C GLU A 119 15.77 8.09 -1.28
N HIS A 120 14.53 8.06 -0.80
CA HIS A 120 13.34 7.73 -1.60
C HIS A 120 12.42 8.96 -1.82
N ALA A 121 12.95 10.18 -1.70
CA ALA A 121 12.15 11.41 -1.81
C ALA A 121 11.46 11.58 -3.17
N ASP A 122 12.09 11.12 -4.25
CA ASP A 122 11.53 11.06 -5.60
C ASP A 122 10.32 10.12 -5.67
N ILE A 123 10.47 8.88 -5.16
CA ILE A 123 9.41 7.89 -5.07
C ILE A 123 8.26 8.41 -4.20
N CYS A 124 8.56 9.01 -3.04
CA CYS A 124 7.56 9.62 -2.16
C CYS A 124 6.76 10.71 -2.88
N THR A 125 7.42 11.53 -3.69
CA THR A 125 6.75 12.61 -4.46
C THR A 125 5.78 12.04 -5.49
N HIS A 126 6.18 10.98 -6.20
CA HIS A 126 5.30 10.28 -7.13
C HIS A 126 4.13 9.59 -6.41
N MET A 127 4.38 8.96 -5.26
CA MET A 127 3.33 8.37 -4.45
C MET A 127 2.32 9.43 -3.99
N ASP A 128 2.80 10.57 -3.51
CA ASP A 128 1.95 11.67 -3.02
C ASP A 128 1.01 12.22 -4.10
N TYR A 129 1.51 12.36 -5.33
CA TYR A 129 0.69 12.71 -6.48
C TYR A 129 -0.46 11.73 -6.68
N TRP A 130 -0.19 10.42 -6.63
CA TRP A 130 -1.23 9.39 -6.76
C TRP A 130 -2.21 9.38 -5.60
N LEU A 131 -1.73 9.55 -4.35
CA LEU A 131 -2.59 9.62 -3.17
C LEU A 131 -3.62 10.75 -3.31
N GLN A 132 -3.22 11.91 -3.84
CA GLN A 132 -4.15 13.02 -4.10
C GLN A 132 -5.21 12.66 -5.13
N LEU A 133 -4.83 12.03 -6.26
CA LEU A 133 -5.79 11.61 -7.28
C LEU A 133 -6.79 10.56 -6.76
N ILE A 134 -6.31 9.63 -5.93
CA ILE A 134 -7.15 8.58 -5.33
C ILE A 134 -8.11 9.18 -4.30
N ASP A 135 -7.65 10.11 -3.45
CA ASP A 135 -8.51 10.80 -2.48
C ASP A 135 -9.60 11.61 -3.19
N ASP A 136 -9.27 12.29 -4.29
CA ASP A 136 -10.24 13.01 -5.11
C ASP A 136 -11.32 12.08 -5.69
N VAL A 137 -10.98 10.86 -6.12
CA VAL A 137 -11.97 9.88 -6.57
C VAL A 137 -12.80 9.34 -5.41
N LEU A 138 -12.16 9.02 -4.27
CA LEU A 138 -12.85 8.51 -3.08
C LEU A 138 -13.89 9.51 -2.54
N LEU A 139 -13.54 10.80 -2.55
CA LEU A 139 -14.41 11.90 -2.14
C LEU A 139 -15.41 12.32 -3.23
N ASN A 140 -15.49 11.60 -4.35
CA ASN A 140 -16.32 11.91 -5.52
C ASN A 140 -16.07 13.31 -6.12
N ARG A 141 -14.88 13.88 -5.92
CA ARG A 141 -14.45 15.15 -6.52
C ARG A 141 -13.96 14.98 -7.95
N ARG A 142 -13.47 13.78 -8.29
CA ARG A 142 -13.09 13.38 -9.65
C ARG A 142 -13.71 12.04 -10.00
N SER A 143 -13.91 11.82 -11.30
CA SER A 143 -14.41 10.54 -11.81
C SER A 143 -13.32 9.48 -11.88
N GLU A 144 -13.73 8.22 -11.72
CA GLU A 144 -12.86 7.05 -11.88
C GLU A 144 -12.18 7.02 -13.27
N ASN A 145 -12.90 7.41 -14.33
CA ASN A 145 -12.37 7.47 -15.70
C ASN A 145 -11.15 8.41 -15.81
N ASN A 146 -11.16 9.54 -15.10
CA ASN A 146 -10.03 10.46 -15.09
C ASN A 146 -8.80 9.83 -14.44
N LEU A 147 -8.99 9.10 -13.33
CA LEU A 147 -7.91 8.35 -12.68
C LEU A 147 -7.38 7.26 -13.62
N CYS A 148 -8.25 6.46 -14.23
CA CYS A 148 -7.83 5.40 -15.15
C CYS A 148 -7.09 5.92 -16.39
N ARG A 149 -7.45 7.10 -16.90
CA ARG A 149 -6.67 7.74 -17.98
C ARG A 149 -5.24 8.06 -17.54
N GLN A 150 -5.06 8.63 -16.35
CA GLN A 150 -3.73 8.92 -15.81
C GLN A 150 -2.95 7.62 -15.56
N MET A 151 -3.61 6.61 -14.99
CA MET A 151 -3.00 5.30 -14.76
C MET A 151 -2.51 4.67 -16.06
N SER A 152 -3.31 4.73 -17.14
CA SER A 152 -2.94 4.17 -18.45
C SER A 152 -1.63 4.72 -19.00
N ILE A 153 -1.39 6.02 -18.79
CA ILE A 153 -0.17 6.73 -19.22
C ILE A 153 1.03 6.30 -18.37
N ALA A 154 0.87 6.21 -17.04
CA ALA A 154 1.96 5.74 -16.19
C ALA A 154 2.30 4.27 -16.45
N LEU A 155 1.27 3.43 -16.59
CA LEU A 155 1.38 1.99 -16.82
C LEU A 155 1.83 1.62 -18.23
N SER A 156 1.89 2.57 -19.17
CA SER A 156 2.55 2.30 -20.47
C SER A 156 4.07 2.29 -20.36
N HIS A 157 4.62 2.84 -19.28
CA HIS A 157 6.06 2.94 -19.05
C HIS A 157 6.54 2.05 -17.90
N HIS A 158 5.64 1.69 -16.99
CA HIS A 158 5.96 0.99 -15.75
C HIS A 158 4.94 -0.11 -15.45
N ASP A 159 5.37 -1.13 -14.72
CA ASP A 159 4.49 -2.23 -14.30
C ASP A 159 3.52 -1.85 -13.18
N TYR A 160 3.80 -0.77 -12.47
CA TYR A 160 3.08 -0.23 -11.34
C TYR A 160 2.95 1.29 -11.46
N LEU A 161 2.12 1.92 -10.62
CA LEU A 161 1.80 3.35 -10.75
C LEU A 161 2.98 4.29 -10.50
N VAL A 162 3.95 3.83 -9.72
CA VAL A 162 5.18 4.55 -9.41
C VAL A 162 6.32 3.80 -10.08
N PRO A 163 7.37 4.49 -10.60
CA PRO A 163 8.54 3.86 -11.22
C PRO A 163 9.35 3.06 -10.19
N ASN A 164 8.87 1.86 -9.89
CA ASN A 164 9.43 0.96 -8.89
C ASN A 164 9.26 -0.49 -9.34
N VAL A 165 10.13 -1.37 -8.83
CA VAL A 165 10.17 -2.80 -9.23
C VAL A 165 9.00 -3.63 -8.71
N ALA A 166 8.26 -3.11 -7.72
CA ALA A 166 7.17 -3.82 -7.05
C ALA A 166 6.02 -2.87 -6.69
N ALA A 167 4.83 -3.44 -6.42
CA ALA A 167 3.65 -2.69 -6.01
C ALA A 167 3.92 -1.91 -4.72
N THR A 168 3.33 -0.72 -4.60
CA THR A 168 3.47 0.15 -3.42
C THR A 168 2.11 0.41 -2.77
N LEU A 169 2.08 1.23 -1.73
CA LEU A 169 0.82 1.67 -1.10
C LEU A 169 -0.17 2.21 -2.14
N VAL A 170 0.29 2.98 -3.13
CA VAL A 170 -0.63 3.62 -4.07
C VAL A 170 -1.32 2.62 -4.99
N ASP A 171 -0.65 1.53 -5.34
CA ASP A 171 -1.25 0.46 -6.15
C ASP A 171 -2.38 -0.24 -5.37
N VAL A 172 -2.14 -0.52 -4.08
CA VAL A 172 -3.15 -1.11 -3.19
C VAL A 172 -4.38 -0.21 -3.07
N LEU A 173 -4.17 1.09 -2.89
CA LEU A 173 -5.26 2.08 -2.76
C LEU A 173 -6.00 2.31 -4.08
N ALA A 174 -5.28 2.43 -5.20
CA ALA A 174 -5.89 2.60 -6.52
C ALA A 174 -6.78 1.41 -6.89
N TYR A 175 -6.32 0.18 -6.59
CA TYR A 175 -7.07 -1.05 -6.84
C TYR A 175 -8.38 -1.13 -6.02
N SER A 176 -8.44 -0.40 -4.92
CA SER A 176 -9.65 -0.31 -4.09
C SER A 176 -10.68 0.70 -4.58
N VAL A 177 -10.28 1.68 -5.40
CA VAL A 177 -11.19 2.71 -5.90
C VAL A 177 -11.66 2.45 -7.34
N ILE A 178 -10.87 1.76 -8.16
CA ILE A 178 -11.25 1.47 -9.55
C ILE A 178 -11.99 0.14 -9.63
N ARG A 179 -13.33 0.19 -9.71
CA ARG A 179 -14.17 -1.02 -9.80
C ARG A 179 -15.46 -0.83 -10.60
N LYS A 180 -15.75 0.39 -11.04
CA LYS A 180 -17.09 0.72 -11.58
C LYS A 180 -17.11 0.81 -13.10
N GLN A 181 -15.96 0.66 -13.77
CA GLN A 181 -15.89 0.71 -15.22
C GLN A 181 -16.14 -0.64 -15.87
N SER A 182 -16.91 -0.62 -16.96
CA SER A 182 -17.18 -1.80 -17.80
C SER A 182 -15.98 -2.19 -18.67
N TYR A 183 -15.11 -1.21 -18.97
CA TYR A 183 -13.94 -1.39 -19.84
C TYR A 183 -12.78 -0.58 -19.30
N TYR A 184 -11.59 -1.16 -19.30
CA TYR A 184 -10.35 -0.46 -18.96
C TYR A 184 -9.43 -0.42 -20.19
N SER A 185 -8.51 0.53 -20.23
CA SER A 185 -7.44 0.48 -21.24
C SER A 185 -6.52 -0.73 -20.97
N ASN A 186 -5.96 -1.32 -22.02
CA ASN A 186 -5.10 -2.52 -21.94
C ASN A 186 -4.04 -2.46 -20.82
N ASN A 187 -3.33 -1.34 -20.65
CA ASN A 187 -2.30 -1.21 -19.60
C ASN A 187 -2.88 -1.32 -18.18
N VAL A 188 -4.08 -0.74 -17.97
CA VAL A 188 -4.81 -0.81 -16.70
C VAL A 188 -5.36 -2.23 -16.48
N GLU A 189 -5.84 -2.91 -17.52
CA GLU A 189 -6.28 -4.32 -17.43
C GLU A 189 -5.13 -5.25 -17.03
N LEU A 190 -3.96 -5.11 -17.66
CA LEU A 190 -2.78 -5.90 -17.31
C LEU A 190 -2.33 -5.65 -15.87
N TRP A 191 -2.34 -4.39 -15.42
CA TRP A 191 -2.07 -4.04 -14.03
C TRP A 191 -3.12 -4.61 -13.07
N LEU A 192 -4.41 -4.58 -13.42
CA LEU A 192 -5.49 -5.19 -12.61
C LEU A 192 -5.26 -6.68 -12.43
N LEU A 193 -4.96 -7.41 -13.51
CA LEU A 193 -4.64 -8.84 -13.47
C LEU A 193 -3.40 -9.12 -12.60
N ARG A 194 -2.41 -8.23 -12.63
CA ARG A 194 -1.22 -8.31 -11.78
C ARG A 194 -1.57 -8.10 -10.30
N MET A 195 -2.42 -7.13 -9.98
CA MET A 195 -2.91 -6.89 -8.63
C MET A 195 -3.79 -8.05 -8.13
N ASP A 196 -4.67 -8.61 -8.97
CA ASP A 196 -5.48 -9.78 -8.61
C ASP A 196 -4.62 -10.97 -8.21
N LYS A 197 -3.52 -11.23 -8.94
CA LYS A 197 -2.54 -12.26 -8.58
C LYS A 197 -1.89 -12.00 -7.22
N LEU A 198 -1.58 -10.74 -6.89
CA LEU A 198 -1.04 -10.36 -5.57
C LEU A 198 -2.03 -10.69 -4.46
N PHE A 199 -3.28 -10.23 -4.58
CA PHE A 199 -4.30 -10.44 -3.55
C PHE A 199 -4.74 -11.91 -3.44
N CYS A 200 -4.74 -12.67 -4.54
CA CYS A 200 -5.02 -14.11 -4.51
C CYS A 200 -3.92 -14.92 -3.82
N ARG A 201 -2.65 -14.52 -3.97
CA ARG A 201 -1.51 -15.20 -3.30
C ARG A 201 -1.53 -15.02 -1.79
N CYS A 202 -1.97 -13.87 -1.28
CA CYS A 202 -2.13 -13.62 0.15
C CYS A 202 -3.09 -14.61 0.85
N ASN A 203 -3.99 -15.28 0.12
CA ASN A 203 -4.90 -16.27 0.70
C ASN A 203 -4.27 -17.67 0.88
N ARG A 204 -3.15 -17.98 0.21
CA ARG A 204 -2.58 -19.35 0.19
C ARG A 204 -1.64 -19.67 1.34
N THR A 205 -1.18 -18.68 2.11
CA THR A 205 -0.26 -18.89 3.24
C THR A 205 -0.93 -19.45 4.51
N SER A 206 -2.23 -19.75 4.49
CA SER A 206 -2.97 -20.26 5.65
C SER A 206 -3.05 -21.79 5.76
N ASN A 207 -2.55 -22.56 4.78
CA ASN A 207 -2.74 -24.03 4.73
C ASN A 207 -1.44 -24.82 4.52
N PHE A 208 -0.44 -24.64 5.40
CA PHE A 208 0.62 -25.63 5.56
C PHE A 208 0.75 -26.02 7.04
N VAL A 209 -0.24 -26.78 7.50
CA VAL A 209 0.01 -27.84 8.48
C VAL A 209 -0.19 -29.13 7.69
N VAL A 210 0.91 -29.70 7.23
CA VAL A 210 0.92 -31.10 6.81
C VAL A 210 1.06 -31.89 8.10
N ASP A 211 -0.05 -32.39 8.62
CA ASP A 211 -0.02 -33.44 9.64
C ASP A 211 0.59 -34.68 8.99
N LEU A 212 1.87 -34.91 9.30
CA LEU A 212 2.51 -36.22 9.15
C LEU A 212 2.47 -36.89 10.53
N THR A 213 1.44 -37.71 10.74
CA THR A 213 1.46 -38.83 11.68
C THR A 213 0.83 -40.04 11.02
#